data_AF-M3Z4V7-F1
#
_entry.id   AF-M3Z4V7-F1
#
_cell.length_a   1.000
_cell.length_b   1.000
_cell.length_c   1.000
_cell.angle_alpha   90.00
_cell.angle_beta   90.00
_cell.angle_gamma   90.00
#
_symmetry.space_group_name_H-M   'P 1'
#
loop_
_entity.id
_entity.type
_entity.pdbx_description
1 polymer ?
#
loop_
_entity_poly.entity_id
_entity_poly.type
_entity_poly.pdbx_seq_one_letter_code
_entity_poly.pdbx_strand_id
1 'polypeptide(L)'
;LDPLRAQQLATEVEGEMMADMYRRMNSAYHWKCAPMHYKEAELSKGKSVYLDCCVSKYLDIHEWIGKKLTELSMQNEELMKRMQQSSAPV
;
A
#
# COMPACT_ATOMS: atom_id res chain seq x y z
N LEU A 1 8.48 -27.68 -3.26
CA LEU A 1 7.08 -27.20 -3.37
C LEU A 1 6.63 -27.48 -4.79
N ASP A 2 5.40 -27.95 -4.99
CA ASP A 2 4.80 -28.03 -6.33
C ASP A 2 4.68 -26.61 -6.90
N PRO A 3 5.25 -26.31 -8.09
CA PRO A 3 5.21 -24.98 -8.69
C PRO A 3 3.79 -24.45 -8.91
N LEU A 4 2.79 -25.31 -9.15
CA LEU A 4 1.40 -24.88 -9.30
C LEU A 4 0.83 -24.32 -7.99
N ARG A 5 1.16 -24.96 -6.87
CA ARG A 5 0.74 -24.50 -5.54
C ARG A 5 1.42 -23.20 -5.14
N ALA A 6 2.69 -23.01 -5.52
CA ALA A 6 3.41 -21.75 -5.27
C ALA A 6 2.76 -20.58 -6.01
N GLN A 7 2.33 -20.78 -7.26
CA GLN A 7 1.63 -19.75 -8.02
C GLN A 7 0.26 -19.42 -7.44
N GLN A 8 -0.50 -20.42 -7.00
CA GLN A 8 -1.80 -20.22 -6.33
C GLN A 8 -1.65 -19.38 -5.05
N LEU A 9 -0.64 -19.69 -4.23
CA LEU A 9 -0.36 -18.93 -3.02
C LEU A 9 0.04 -17.49 -3.33
N ALA A 10 0.83 -17.25 -4.38
CA ALA A 10 1.19 -15.90 -4.79
C ALA A 10 -0.05 -15.07 -5.17
N THR A 11 -0.98 -15.62 -5.95
CA THR A 11 -2.25 -14.95 -6.29
C THR A 11 -3.12 -14.69 -5.06
N GLU A 12 -3.19 -15.62 -4.11
CA GLU A 12 -3.95 -15.43 -2.87
C GLU A 12 -3.39 -14.27 -2.04
N VAL A 13 -2.06 -14.22 -1.87
CA VAL A 13 -1.38 -13.13 -1.15
C VAL A 13 -1.59 -11.80 -1.85
N GLU A 14 -1.47 -11.72 -3.18
CA GLU A 14 -1.77 -10.51 -3.94
C GLU A 14 -3.20 -10.02 -3.70
N GLY A 15 -4.17 -10.94 -3.67
CA GLY A 15 -5.57 -10.65 -3.36
C GLY A 15 -5.76 -10.07 -1.95
N GLU A 16 -5.16 -10.69 -0.94
CA GLU A 16 -5.23 -10.22 0.44
C GLU A 16 -4.58 -8.84 0.62
N MET A 17 -3.45 -8.60 -0.04
CA MET A 17 -2.76 -7.30 -0.04
C MET A 17 -3.62 -6.20 -0.65
N MET A 18 -4.28 -6.47 -1.79
CA MET A 18 -5.19 -5.51 -2.43
C MET A 18 -6.42 -5.22 -1.55
N ALA A 19 -6.95 -6.24 -0.86
CA ALA A 19 -8.03 -6.06 0.10
C ALA A 19 -7.58 -5.19 1.30
N ASP A 20 -6.36 -5.36 1.78
CA ASP A 20 -5.81 -4.52 2.86
C ASP A 20 -5.63 -3.06 2.43
N MET A 21 -5.09 -2.85 1.23
CA MET A 21 -4.97 -1.52 0.62
C MET A 21 -6.34 -0.83 0.56
N TYR A 22 -7.37 -1.54 0.08
CA TYR A 22 -8.73 -1.00 -0.01
C TYR A 22 -9.29 -0.60 1.37
N ARG A 23 -9.11 -1.44 2.40
CA ARG A 23 -9.56 -1.13 3.77
C ARG A 23 -8.90 0.14 4.31
N ARG A 24 -7.58 0.27 4.15
CA ARG A 24 -6.82 1.46 4.59
C ARG A 24 -7.23 2.72 3.84
N MET A 25 -7.46 2.60 2.52
CA MET A 25 -7.95 3.69 1.70
C MET A 25 -9.32 4.18 2.18
N ASN A 26 -10.24 3.24 2.48
CA ASN A 26 -11.57 3.59 2.95
C ASN A 26 -11.53 4.29 4.32
N SER A 27 -10.67 3.82 5.25
CA SER A 27 -10.45 4.52 6.52
C SER A 27 -9.89 5.94 6.32
N ALA A 28 -8.94 6.12 5.40
CA ALA A 28 -8.40 7.44 5.07
C ALA A 28 -9.47 8.36 4.44
N TYR A 29 -10.35 7.82 3.60
CA TYR A 29 -11.50 8.55 3.06
C TYR A 29 -12.43 9.03 4.18
N HIS A 30 -12.81 8.15 5.10
CA HIS A 30 -13.67 8.53 6.23
C HIS A 30 -13.04 9.62 7.10
N TRP A 31 -11.71 9.63 7.24
CA TRP A 31 -11.02 10.67 8.00
C TRP A 31 -10.88 12.00 7.22
N LYS A 32 -10.61 11.95 5.91
CA LYS A 32 -10.32 13.15 5.09
C LYS A 32 -11.55 13.79 4.45
N CYS A 33 -12.55 12.98 4.11
CA CYS A 33 -13.59 13.35 3.16
C CYS A 33 -15.00 13.22 3.74
N ALA A 34 -15.21 12.27 4.66
CA ALA A 34 -16.51 12.14 5.32
C ALA A 34 -16.62 13.18 6.47
N PRO A 35 -17.64 14.03 6.46
CA PRO A 35 -17.86 14.94 7.59
C PRO A 35 -18.34 14.16 8.82
N MET A 36 -17.94 14.63 10.01
CA MET A 36 -18.38 14.06 11.30
C MET A 36 -19.91 14.14 11.49
N HIS A 37 -20.55 15.09 10.81
CA HIS A 37 -22.00 15.28 10.79
C HIS A 37 -22.54 15.24 9.37
N TYR A 38 -23.42 14.27 9.10
CA TYR A 38 -24.14 14.16 7.83
C TYR A 38 -25.33 15.09 7.85
N LYS A 39 -25.35 16.08 6.93
CA LYS A 39 -26.51 16.95 6.71
C LYS A 39 -27.59 16.27 5.85
N GLU A 40 -27.15 15.41 4.93
CA GLU A 40 -27.96 14.79 3.88
C GLU A 40 -27.46 13.36 3.64
N ALA A 41 -28.36 12.47 3.21
CA ALA A 41 -28.03 11.06 2.93
C ALA A 41 -27.30 10.88 1.59
N GLU A 42 -27.49 11.79 0.64
CA GLU A 42 -26.85 11.73 -0.67
C GLU A 42 -25.53 12.51 -0.71
N LEU A 43 -24.61 12.04 -1.56
CA LEU A 43 -23.38 12.74 -1.86
C LEU A 43 -23.66 13.92 -2.78
N SER A 44 -23.37 15.12 -2.31
CA SER A 44 -23.38 16.30 -3.19
C SER A 44 -22.30 16.17 -4.28
N LYS A 45 -22.52 16.82 -5.43
CA LYS A 45 -21.57 16.80 -6.55
C LYS A 45 -20.14 17.11 -6.13
N GLY A 46 -19.96 18.09 -5.24
CA GLY A 46 -18.64 18.45 -4.70
C GLY A 46 -17.98 17.34 -3.89
N LYS A 47 -18.77 16.60 -3.08
CA LYS A 47 -18.25 15.44 -2.34
C LYS A 47 -17.89 14.28 -3.24
N SER A 48 -18.67 14.04 -4.31
CA SER A 48 -18.34 13.01 -5.30
C SER A 48 -17.01 13.31 -5.99
N VAL A 49 -16.82 14.53 -6.48
CA VAL A 49 -15.56 14.94 -7.13
C VAL A 49 -14.38 14.86 -6.16
N TYR A 50 -14.59 15.25 -4.89
CA TYR A 50 -13.53 15.15 -3.88
C TYR A 50 -13.18 13.69 -3.53
N LEU A 51 -14.16 12.78 -3.49
CA LEU A 51 -13.93 11.35 -3.34
C LEU A 51 -13.04 10.82 -4.48
N ASP A 52 -13.35 11.17 -5.73
CA ASP A 52 -12.56 10.76 -6.90
C ASP A 52 -11.11 11.25 -6.79
N CYS A 53 -10.92 12.53 -6.42
CA CYS A 53 -9.59 13.09 -6.17
C CYS A 53 -8.87 12.40 -5.00
N CYS A 54 -9.58 11.98 -3.95
CA CYS A 54 -8.99 11.29 -2.82
C CYS A 54 -8.46 9.92 -3.22
N VAL A 55 -9.22 9.15 -4.01
CA VAL A 55 -8.80 7.84 -4.51
C VAL A 55 -7.57 7.99 -5.41
N SER A 56 -7.59 8.92 -6.37
CA SER A 56 -6.43 9.19 -7.24
C SER A 56 -5.18 9.53 -6.43
N LYS A 57 -5.27 10.48 -5.49
CA LYS A 57 -4.12 10.85 -4.65
C LYS A 57 -3.63 9.71 -3.76
N TYR A 58 -4.54 8.88 -3.25
CA TYR A 58 -4.17 7.74 -2.41
C TYR A 58 -3.34 6.73 -3.21
N LEU A 59 -3.74 6.41 -4.44
CA LEU A 59 -3.01 5.50 -5.32
C LEU A 59 -1.63 6.07 -5.70
N ASP A 60 -1.56 7.37 -6.04
CA ASP A 60 -0.29 8.03 -6.36
C ASP A 60 0.70 7.97 -5.18
N ILE A 61 0.21 8.26 -3.97
CA ILE A 61 1.02 8.19 -2.75
C ILE A 61 1.40 6.73 -2.43
N HIS A 62 0.48 5.79 -2.60
CA HIS A 62 0.73 4.37 -2.37
C HIS A 62 1.83 3.85 -3.29
N GLU A 63 1.79 4.19 -4.58
CA GLU A 63 2.84 3.85 -5.55
C GLU A 63 4.19 4.48 -5.17
N TRP A 64 4.18 5.77 -4.81
CA TRP A 64 5.40 6.47 -4.40
C TRP A 64 6.03 5.86 -3.14
N ILE A 65 5.23 5.55 -2.13
CA ILE A 65 5.69 4.85 -0.91
C ILE A 65 6.23 3.47 -1.27
N GLY A 66 5.55 2.72 -2.14
CA GLY A 66 5.98 1.41 -2.60
C GLY A 66 7.36 1.44 -3.26
N LYS A 67 7.58 2.39 -4.18
CA LYS A 67 8.89 2.61 -4.81
C LYS A 67 9.95 2.92 -3.76
N LYS A 68 9.65 3.82 -2.81
CA LYS A 68 10.64 4.22 -1.79
C LYS A 68 10.97 3.08 -0.84
N LEU A 69 10.00 2.27 -0.47
CA LEU A 69 10.21 1.09 0.37
C LEU A 69 11.11 0.07 -0.31
N THR A 70 10.91 -0.20 -1.60
CA THR A 70 11.76 -1.11 -2.37
C THR A 70 13.20 -0.60 -2.45
N GLU A 71 13.40 0.69 -2.73
CA GLU A 71 14.73 1.32 -2.73
C GLU A 71 15.46 1.12 -1.39
N LEU A 72 14.77 1.38 -0.27
CA LEU A 72 15.33 1.24 1.07
C LEU A 72 15.63 -0.23 1.42
N SER A 73 14.78 -1.17 1.02
CA SER A 73 15.01 -2.60 1.23
C SER A 73 16.25 -3.09 0.50
N MET A 74 16.45 -2.69 -0.77
CA MET A 74 17.65 -3.05 -1.54
C MET A 74 18.93 -2.47 -0.89
N GLN A 75 18.88 -1.22 -0.44
CA GLN A 75 20.00 -0.58 0.26
C GLN A 75 20.34 -1.31 1.58
N ASN A 76 19.32 -1.70 2.35
CA ASN A 76 19.50 -2.47 3.58
C ASN A 76 20.12 -3.84 3.31
N GLU A 77 19.68 -4.56 2.28
CA GLU A 77 20.26 -5.86 1.90
C GLU A 77 21.74 -5.73 1.51
N GLU A 78 22.10 -4.70 0.73
CA GLU A 78 23.49 -4.43 0.38
C GLU A 78 24.35 -4.12 1.60
N LEU A 79 23.84 -3.31 2.52
CA LEU A 79 24.53 -2.98 3.76
C LEU A 79 24.76 -4.26 4.60
N MET A 80 23.74 -5.09 4.77
CA MET A 80 23.84 -6.34 5.52
C MET A 80 24.84 -7.31 4.88
N LYS A 81 24.89 -7.41 3.55
CA LYS A 81 25.91 -8.22 2.84
C LYS A 81 27.33 -7.70 3.09
N ARG A 82 27.55 -6.38 3.06
CA ARG A 82 28.85 -5.78 3.37
C ARG A 82 29.26 -6.03 4.82
N MET A 83 28.32 -5.95 5.76
CA MET A 83 28.58 -6.25 7.17
C MET A 83 28.97 -7.72 7.37
N GLN A 84 28.28 -8.66 6.73
CA GLN A 84 28.60 -10.10 6.79
C GLN A 84 29.97 -10.42 6.19
N GLN A 85 30.37 -9.74 5.12
CA GLN A 85 31.70 -9.89 4.51
C GLN A 85 32.81 -9.32 5.41
N SER A 86 32.53 -8.27 6.19
CA SER A 86 33.49 -7.69 7.13
C SER A 86 33.67 -8.48 8.44
N SER A 87 32.78 -9.43 8.74
CA SER A 87 32.82 -10.27 9.96
C SER A 87 33.31 -11.69 9.74
N ALA A 88 33.75 -12.06 8.53
CA ALA A 88 34.37 -13.36 8.28
C ALA A 88 35.77 -13.40 8.93
N PRO A 89 36.06 -14.32 9.88
CA PRO A 89 37.38 -14.41 10.51
C PRO A 89 38.41 -14.90 9.48
N VAL A 90 39.58 -14.23 9.47
CA VAL A 90 40.79 -14.65 8.75
C VAL A 90 41.28 -16.00 9.29
#